data_AF-A0A5X8YR12-F1
#
_entry.id   AF-A0A5X8YR12-F1
#
_cell.length_a   1.000
_cell.length_b   1.000
_cell.length_c   1.000
_cell.angle_alpha   90.00
_cell.angle_beta   90.00
_cell.angle_gamma   90.00
#
_symmetry.space_group_name_H-M   'P 1'
#
loop_
_entity.id
_entity.type
_entity.pdbx_description
1 polymer ?
#
loop_
_entity_poly.entity_id
_entity_poly.type
_entity_poly.pdbx_seq_one_letter_code
_entity_poly.pdbx_strand_id
1 'polypeptide(L)'
;MPVEYARNEQGRYQTDGLSAKDFHRVFELIQKQQRKNRRKARRTLTPRTMGKRNRELDAFLNLGKKKDGTYFTPEDIRNFDAARKTHKSKFRNTVPGITYAQLVAQSTSIDIKRANNRVSDGTGIKAATFLGIKHNLAVVSVKASEESVHQHHRVRIRFEEWDQAVEDMGEDGANKARIAADLCKGRVSFDCDCGRHQYWYRYMATAGNYAVAPPKEYAFPKIRNPDLTGVACKHVLHTMTRFQSSTWHRAIINSLEKAAKQVAFGDDKRKTTTFFKGEIAKALARNRTTTTDQAKAAREFERYQKAQDALDKKLKSPSQATDKVRRLLKKARTKANKKEAELQAAKAREEQARKEAAALKKTLQAQADNLIKFFMSQGMDKAAATAQAKAILQTQINEARKRKG
;
A
#
# COMPACT_ATOMS: atom_id res chain seq x y z
N MET A 1 27.59 34.42 -2.28
CA MET A 1 28.34 33.97 -1.08
C MET A 1 27.49 32.97 -0.30
N PRO A 2 28.07 31.92 0.32
CA PRO A 2 27.31 31.06 1.23
C PRO A 2 26.74 31.93 2.35
N VAL A 3 25.44 31.81 2.63
CA VAL A 3 24.86 32.50 3.80
C VAL A 3 25.50 31.87 5.04
N GLU A 4 26.33 32.64 5.73
CA GLU A 4 26.95 32.21 6.97
C GLU A 4 25.95 32.41 8.11
N TYR A 5 25.57 31.31 8.74
CA TYR A 5 24.65 31.33 9.87
C TYR A 5 25.44 31.29 11.17
N ALA A 6 25.08 32.16 12.11
CA ALA A 6 25.75 32.28 13.39
C ALA A 6 25.81 30.94 14.14
N ARG A 7 26.92 30.70 14.81
CA ARG A 7 27.16 29.52 15.64
C ARG A 7 27.55 29.98 17.04
N ASN A 8 27.16 29.20 18.03
CA ASN A 8 27.66 29.41 19.40
C ASN A 8 29.12 28.95 19.52
N GLU A 9 29.73 29.21 20.68
CA GLU A 9 31.12 28.84 21.02
C GLU A 9 31.40 27.33 20.83
N GLN A 10 30.37 26.49 20.95
CA GLN A 10 30.44 25.04 20.74
C GLN A 10 30.25 24.61 19.28
N GLY A 11 30.25 25.57 18.34
CA GLY A 11 30.10 25.34 16.90
C GLY A 11 28.70 24.91 16.45
N ARG A 12 27.66 25.06 17.29
CA ARG A 12 26.27 24.75 16.94
C ARG A 12 25.57 25.96 16.37
N TYR A 13 24.76 25.75 15.33
CA TYR A 13 23.98 26.83 14.74
C TYR A 13 22.99 27.44 15.74
N GLN A 14 22.98 28.77 15.80
CA GLN A 14 21.94 29.54 16.46
C GLN A 14 20.72 29.58 15.53
N THR A 15 19.55 29.25 16.08
CA THR A 15 18.29 29.11 15.34
C THR A 15 17.18 30.02 15.86
N ASP A 16 17.38 30.63 17.03
CA ASP A 16 16.49 31.66 17.55
C ASP A 16 16.49 32.89 16.62
N GLY A 17 15.32 33.49 16.42
CA GLY A 17 15.15 34.69 15.58
C GLY A 17 15.22 34.44 14.07
N LEU A 18 15.55 33.24 13.61
CA LEU A 18 15.61 32.96 12.17
C LEU A 18 14.24 33.01 11.49
N SER A 19 14.22 33.52 10.26
CA SER A 19 13.05 33.38 9.39
C SER A 19 12.74 31.90 9.12
N ALA A 20 11.47 31.57 8.83
CA ALA A 20 11.07 30.20 8.50
C ALA A 20 11.91 29.56 7.38
N LYS A 21 12.31 30.38 6.39
CA LYS A 21 13.14 29.96 5.26
C LYS A 21 14.58 29.68 5.68
N ASP A 22 15.15 30.56 6.51
CA ASP A 22 16.53 30.43 6.98
C ASP A 22 16.69 29.32 8.01
N PHE A 23 15.71 29.16 8.91
CA PHE A 23 15.60 27.99 9.77
C PHE A 23 15.65 26.70 8.95
N HIS A 24 14.82 26.60 7.90
CA HIS A 24 14.81 25.41 7.05
C HIS A 24 16.17 25.13 6.41
N ARG A 25 16.84 26.17 5.90
CA ARG A 25 18.19 26.09 5.29
C ARG A 25 19.25 25.65 6.30
N VAL A 26 19.27 26.22 7.50
CA VAL A 26 20.19 25.81 8.59
C VAL A 26 20.04 24.31 8.87
N PHE A 27 18.81 23.81 8.99
CA PHE A 27 18.59 22.38 9.22
C PHE A 27 18.92 21.50 8.00
N GLU A 28 18.89 22.02 6.77
CA GLU A 28 19.45 21.31 5.62
C GLU A 28 20.99 21.19 5.74
N LEU A 29 21.69 22.23 6.22
CA LEU A 29 23.12 22.17 6.51
C LEU A 29 23.44 21.18 7.64
N ILE A 30 22.69 21.22 8.74
CA ILE A 30 22.80 20.27 9.85
C ILE A 30 22.62 18.84 9.33
N GLN A 31 21.58 18.60 8.52
CA GLN A 31 21.33 17.28 7.95
C GLN A 31 22.46 16.81 7.03
N LYS A 32 23.03 17.72 6.21
CA LYS A 32 24.22 17.41 5.38
C LYS A 32 25.40 17.01 6.26
N GLN A 33 25.65 17.71 7.36
CA GLN A 33 26.73 17.38 8.30
C GLN A 33 26.47 16.03 9.00
N GLN A 34 25.25 15.80 9.48
CA GLN A 34 24.86 14.52 10.08
C GLN A 34 25.06 13.35 9.12
N ARG A 35 24.72 13.51 7.83
CA ARG A 35 24.97 12.49 6.81
C ARG A 35 26.46 12.23 6.62
N LYS A 36 27.30 13.27 6.59
CA LYS A 36 28.77 13.11 6.51
C LYS A 36 29.30 12.32 7.72
N ASN A 37 28.85 12.66 8.93
CA ASN A 37 29.23 11.94 10.15
C ASN A 37 28.75 10.49 10.12
N ARG A 38 27.53 10.24 9.63
CA ARG A 38 26.95 8.89 9.54
C ARG A 38 27.69 8.00 8.55
N ARG A 39 28.21 8.55 7.44
CA ARG A 39 29.03 7.79 6.47
C ARG A 39 30.34 7.25 7.09
N LYS A 40 30.87 7.94 8.10
CA LYS A 40 32.08 7.52 8.82
C LYS A 40 31.76 6.62 10.02
N ALA A 41 30.49 6.25 10.25
CA ALA A 41 30.10 5.44 11.39
C ALA A 41 30.67 4.03 11.28
N ARG A 42 31.46 3.63 12.28
CA ARG A 42 32.04 2.30 12.41
C ARG A 42 31.17 1.41 13.31
N ARG A 43 31.42 0.10 13.28
CA ARG A 43 30.78 -0.89 14.16
C ARG A 43 29.25 -0.91 14.05
N THR A 44 28.70 -0.65 12.87
CA THR A 44 27.25 -0.63 12.62
C THR A 44 26.74 -2.04 12.30
N LEU A 45 25.50 -2.32 12.66
CA LEU A 45 24.87 -3.63 12.45
C LEU A 45 23.86 -3.52 11.30
N THR A 46 24.28 -3.86 10.08
CA THR A 46 23.46 -3.82 8.87
C THR A 46 22.64 -5.11 8.66
N PRO A 47 21.66 -5.14 7.74
CA PRO A 47 20.88 -6.36 7.47
C PRO A 47 21.75 -7.56 7.06
N ARG A 48 22.80 -7.32 6.25
CA ARG A 48 23.76 -8.35 5.85
C ARG A 48 24.56 -8.88 7.04
N THR A 49 24.92 -8.02 7.98
CA THR A 49 25.67 -8.45 9.17
C THR A 49 24.79 -9.17 10.20
N MET A 50 23.49 -8.87 10.25
CA MET A 50 22.53 -9.59 11.13
C MET A 50 22.11 -10.96 10.58
N GLY A 51 22.01 -11.12 9.26
CA GLY A 51 21.50 -12.35 8.65
C GLY A 51 22.48 -13.54 8.63
N LYS A 52 23.76 -13.32 8.93
CA LYS A 52 24.78 -14.38 9.01
C LYS A 52 24.80 -14.96 10.42
N ARG A 53 24.06 -16.06 10.60
CA ARG A 53 23.73 -16.66 11.91
C ARG A 53 24.95 -17.14 12.71
N ASN A 54 26.05 -17.47 12.04
CA ASN A 54 27.29 -17.93 12.66
C ASN A 54 28.43 -17.06 12.12
N ARG A 55 28.93 -16.15 12.95
CA ARG A 55 30.14 -15.40 12.65
C ARG A 55 31.27 -15.89 13.56
N GLU A 56 32.49 -15.82 13.06
CA GLU A 56 33.72 -15.95 13.84
C GLU A 56 33.74 -14.88 14.95
N LEU A 57 34.40 -15.19 16.07
CA LEU A 57 34.54 -14.35 17.27
C LEU A 57 34.87 -12.88 16.92
N ASP A 58 35.74 -12.67 15.92
CA ASP A 58 36.19 -11.36 15.46
C ASP A 58 35.09 -10.45 14.96
N ALA A 59 34.03 -10.99 14.37
CA ALA A 59 32.93 -10.17 13.89
C ALA A 59 32.11 -9.59 15.05
N PHE A 60 32.08 -10.25 16.21
CA PHE A 60 31.43 -9.79 17.43
C PHE A 60 32.29 -8.76 18.16
N LEU A 61 33.59 -9.00 18.26
CA LEU A 61 34.55 -8.02 18.81
C LEU A 61 34.49 -6.70 18.03
N ASN A 62 34.36 -6.77 16.70
CA ASN A 62 34.23 -5.60 15.84
C ASN A 62 32.91 -4.82 15.99
N LEU A 63 31.88 -5.36 16.66
CA LEU A 63 30.65 -4.62 16.97
C LEU A 63 30.81 -3.69 18.18
N GLY A 64 31.90 -3.84 18.94
CA GLY A 64 32.20 -3.10 20.14
C GLY A 64 31.51 -3.67 21.38
N LYS A 65 31.39 -2.82 22.41
CA LYS A 65 30.81 -3.20 23.69
C LYS A 65 29.36 -2.71 23.81
N LYS A 66 28.57 -3.45 24.58
CA LYS A 66 27.25 -3.06 25.10
C LYS A 66 27.40 -1.92 26.10
N LYS A 67 26.26 -1.42 26.60
CA LYS A 67 26.25 -0.33 27.62
C LYS A 67 26.90 -0.74 28.94
N ASP A 68 26.81 -2.02 29.30
CA ASP A 68 27.39 -2.61 30.50
C ASP A 68 28.90 -2.96 30.36
N GLY A 69 29.51 -2.66 29.20
CA GLY A 69 30.91 -2.94 28.94
C GLY A 69 31.21 -4.35 28.41
N THR A 70 30.21 -5.23 28.34
CA THR A 70 30.35 -6.59 27.78
C THR A 70 30.37 -6.57 26.25
N TYR A 71 30.91 -7.60 25.61
CA TYR A 71 30.85 -7.74 24.14
C TYR A 71 29.49 -8.27 23.67
N PHE A 72 29.13 -7.95 22.43
CA PHE A 72 27.95 -8.56 21.80
C PHE A 72 28.17 -10.06 21.58
N THR A 73 27.15 -10.86 21.86
CA THR A 73 27.18 -12.32 21.71
C THR A 73 26.34 -12.77 20.51
N PRO A 74 26.48 -14.03 20.05
CA PRO A 74 25.59 -14.60 19.04
C PRO A 74 24.10 -14.52 19.42
N GLU A 75 23.77 -14.70 20.69
CA GLU A 75 22.41 -14.61 21.25
C GLU A 75 21.84 -13.20 21.06
N ASP A 76 22.63 -12.15 21.32
CA ASP A 76 22.19 -10.77 21.10
C ASP A 76 21.78 -10.55 19.63
N ILE A 77 22.54 -11.08 18.68
CA ILE A 77 22.24 -10.94 17.25
C ILE A 77 20.95 -11.69 16.88
N ARG A 78 20.74 -12.88 17.45
CA ARG A 78 19.47 -13.62 17.29
C ARG A 78 18.29 -12.81 17.82
N ASN A 79 18.45 -12.21 19.00
CA ASN A 79 17.42 -11.35 19.61
C ASN A 79 17.15 -10.10 18.76
N PHE A 80 18.18 -9.47 18.21
CA PHE A 80 18.02 -8.32 17.31
C PHE A 80 17.27 -8.67 16.01
N ASP A 81 17.57 -9.83 15.42
CA ASP A 81 16.85 -10.28 14.22
C ASP A 81 15.38 -10.63 14.54
N ALA A 82 15.11 -11.26 15.69
CA ALA A 82 13.76 -11.51 16.17
C ALA A 82 13.00 -10.20 16.40
N ALA A 83 13.58 -9.24 17.12
CA ALA A 83 12.99 -7.92 17.35
C ALA A 83 12.71 -7.20 16.03
N ARG A 84 13.61 -7.26 15.06
CA ARG A 84 13.43 -6.70 13.70
C ARG A 84 12.22 -7.32 12.99
N LYS A 85 12.10 -8.65 12.99
CA LYS A 85 10.99 -9.37 12.34
C LYS A 85 9.65 -9.01 13.00
N THR A 86 9.61 -9.04 14.34
CA THR A 86 8.44 -8.66 15.13
C THR A 86 8.05 -7.21 14.92
N HIS A 87 9.01 -6.29 14.84
CA HIS A 87 8.72 -4.90 14.52
C HIS A 87 8.12 -4.78 13.11
N LYS A 88 8.71 -5.45 12.11
CA LYS A 88 8.22 -5.39 10.73
C LYS A 88 6.79 -5.92 10.58
N SER A 89 6.40 -6.97 11.32
CA SER A 89 5.03 -7.51 11.26
C SER A 89 3.97 -6.58 11.85
N LYS A 90 4.34 -5.65 12.75
CA LYS A 90 3.42 -4.65 13.33
C LYS A 90 3.02 -3.53 12.35
N PHE A 91 3.71 -3.42 11.21
CA PHE A 91 3.44 -2.37 10.22
C PHE A 91 3.12 -3.00 8.87
N ARG A 92 2.13 -2.45 8.16
CA ARG A 92 1.89 -2.75 6.75
C ARG A 92 2.96 -2.06 5.91
N ASN A 93 4.17 -2.63 5.88
CA ASN A 93 5.33 -2.04 5.23
C ASN A 93 5.20 -1.88 3.69
N THR A 94 4.12 -2.39 3.09
CA THR A 94 3.76 -2.20 1.68
C THR A 94 3.10 -0.85 1.41
N VAL A 95 2.48 -0.24 2.43
CA VAL A 95 1.84 1.08 2.33
C VAL A 95 2.71 2.08 3.10
N PRO A 96 3.06 3.24 2.51
CA PRO A 96 3.86 4.23 3.21
C PRO A 96 3.07 4.91 4.34
N GLY A 97 3.80 5.34 5.35
CA GLY A 97 3.27 6.14 6.46
C GLY A 97 2.56 5.36 7.56
N ILE A 98 2.33 6.07 8.66
CA ILE A 98 1.68 5.61 9.89
C ILE A 98 0.57 6.60 10.26
N THR A 99 -0.54 6.11 10.81
CA THR A 99 -1.65 6.98 11.23
C THR A 99 -1.37 7.64 12.57
N TYR A 100 -2.03 8.76 12.87
CA TYR A 100 -1.90 9.43 14.17
C TYR A 100 -2.22 8.50 15.34
N ALA A 101 -3.33 7.76 15.25
CA ALA A 101 -3.76 6.84 16.30
C ALA A 101 -2.73 5.73 16.54
N GLN A 102 -2.21 5.12 15.47
CA GLN A 102 -1.17 4.09 15.57
C GLN A 102 0.12 4.63 16.18
N LEU A 103 0.57 5.80 15.71
CA LEU A 103 1.78 6.48 16.17
C LEU A 103 1.76 6.71 17.68
N VAL A 104 0.65 7.25 18.18
CA VAL A 104 0.49 7.55 19.61
C VAL A 104 0.33 6.25 20.42
N ALA A 105 -0.51 5.32 19.96
CA ALA A 105 -0.74 4.06 20.66
C ALA A 105 0.54 3.26 20.88
N GLN A 106 1.42 3.22 19.87
CA GLN A 106 2.66 2.43 19.89
C GLN A 106 3.89 3.20 20.43
N SER A 107 3.74 4.47 20.79
CA SER A 107 4.83 5.27 21.39
C SER A 107 4.99 5.01 22.88
N THR A 108 6.20 5.27 23.41
CA THR A 108 6.46 5.08 24.84
C THR A 108 5.72 6.11 25.69
N SER A 109 5.24 5.70 26.87
CA SER A 109 4.53 6.59 27.80
C SER A 109 5.39 7.78 28.22
N ILE A 110 6.70 7.58 28.41
CA ILE A 110 7.63 8.65 28.75
C ILE A 110 7.78 9.68 27.62
N ASP A 111 7.84 9.26 26.35
CA ASP A 111 7.89 10.19 25.22
C ASP A 111 6.59 10.99 25.08
N ILE A 112 5.45 10.39 25.40
CA ILE A 112 4.14 11.05 25.43
C ILE A 112 4.06 12.08 26.58
N LYS A 113 4.48 11.71 27.79
CA LYS A 113 4.55 12.66 28.92
C LYS A 113 5.45 13.85 28.60
N ARG A 114 6.60 13.62 27.98
CA ARG A 114 7.53 14.67 27.52
C ARG A 114 6.91 15.55 26.43
N ALA A 115 6.23 14.95 25.45
CA ALA A 115 5.52 15.69 24.41
C ALA A 115 4.42 16.61 24.99
N ASN A 116 3.78 16.16 26.06
CA ASN A 116 2.74 16.90 26.78
C ASN A 116 3.26 17.84 27.87
N ASN A 117 4.58 17.95 28.05
CA ASN A 117 5.20 18.73 29.12
C ASN A 117 4.72 18.34 30.54
N ARG A 118 4.47 17.03 30.78
CA ARG A 118 4.02 16.46 32.07
C ARG A 118 5.16 15.75 32.81
N VAL A 119 6.37 16.29 32.71
CA VAL A 119 7.58 15.78 33.36
C VAL A 119 8.24 16.92 34.12
N SER A 120 8.83 16.63 35.27
CA SER A 120 9.56 17.61 36.09
C SER A 120 11.05 17.69 35.75
N ASP A 121 11.56 16.80 34.90
CA ASP A 121 12.99 16.69 34.53
C ASP A 121 13.45 17.75 33.51
N GLY A 122 12.67 18.81 33.27
CA GLY A 122 13.01 19.85 32.26
C GLY A 122 12.99 19.34 30.81
N THR A 123 12.67 18.07 30.55
CA THR A 123 12.69 17.49 29.19
C THR A 123 11.38 17.64 28.42
N GLY A 124 10.40 18.37 28.95
CA GLY A 124 9.12 18.61 28.28
C GLY A 124 9.20 19.60 27.11
N ILE A 125 8.24 19.52 26.18
CA ILE A 125 8.14 20.43 25.03
C ILE A 125 7.19 21.58 25.31
N LYS A 126 7.69 22.80 25.11
CA LYS A 126 6.91 24.02 25.37
C LYS A 126 6.18 24.56 24.14
N ALA A 127 6.76 24.39 22.95
CA ALA A 127 6.25 25.05 21.76
C ALA A 127 6.57 24.31 20.46
N ALA A 128 5.65 24.42 19.49
CA ALA A 128 5.91 24.08 18.10
C ALA A 128 5.23 25.08 17.16
N THR A 129 5.88 25.37 16.03
CA THR A 129 5.43 26.32 15.02
C THR A 129 5.46 25.65 13.66
N PHE A 130 4.30 25.61 12.99
CA PHE A 130 4.21 25.16 11.61
C PHE A 130 4.78 26.25 10.69
N LEU A 131 5.96 26.01 10.12
CA LEU A 131 6.72 27.02 9.37
C LEU A 131 6.29 27.13 7.92
N GLY A 132 5.86 26.03 7.32
CA GLY A 132 5.54 25.99 5.91
C GLY A 132 5.39 24.57 5.37
N ILE A 133 4.98 24.48 4.11
CA ILE A 133 4.79 23.24 3.39
C ILE A 133 5.54 23.26 2.05
N LYS A 134 6.08 22.12 1.64
CA LYS A 134 6.76 21.91 0.37
C LYS A 134 6.06 20.76 -0.35
N HIS A 135 5.12 21.09 -1.24
CA HIS A 135 4.20 20.11 -1.82
C HIS A 135 3.46 19.35 -0.70
N ASN A 136 3.76 18.08 -0.46
CA ASN A 136 3.16 17.25 0.59
C ASN A 136 3.97 17.20 1.90
N LEU A 137 5.07 17.95 1.99
CA LEU A 137 6.01 17.91 3.12
C LEU A 137 5.88 19.16 4.01
N ALA A 138 5.22 19.03 5.14
CA ALA A 138 5.19 20.03 6.19
C ALA A 138 6.55 20.13 6.92
N VAL A 139 6.94 21.37 7.22
CA VAL A 139 8.15 21.72 7.98
C VAL A 139 7.71 22.42 9.27
N VAL A 140 8.12 21.87 10.40
CA VAL A 140 7.74 22.35 11.73
C VAL A 140 9.00 22.61 12.55
N SER A 141 9.04 23.77 13.20
CA SER A 141 10.02 24.06 14.26
C SER A 141 9.44 23.67 15.60
N VAL A 142 10.18 22.92 16.39
CA VAL A 142 9.82 22.56 17.77
C VAL A 142 10.86 23.16 18.68
N LYS A 143 10.44 23.99 19.64
CA LYS A 143 11.32 24.54 20.66
C LYS A 143 11.85 23.38 21.49
N ALA A 144 13.17 23.31 21.62
CA ALA A 144 13.76 22.24 22.37
C ALA A 144 13.46 22.39 23.88
N SER A 145 13.57 21.29 24.60
CA SER A 145 13.39 21.27 26.05
C SER A 145 14.51 22.02 26.77
N GLU A 146 14.34 22.34 28.04
CA GLU A 146 15.35 23.09 28.81
C GLU A 146 16.68 22.34 28.91
N GLU A 147 16.63 21.01 29.05
CA GLU A 147 17.84 20.18 29.06
C GLU A 147 18.47 19.96 27.68
N SER A 148 17.83 20.47 26.62
CA SER A 148 18.38 20.31 25.27
C SER A 148 19.57 21.25 25.06
N VAL A 149 20.63 20.70 24.48
CA VAL A 149 21.81 21.44 24.06
C VAL A 149 21.61 22.24 22.74
N HIS A 150 20.44 22.09 22.12
CA HIS A 150 20.00 22.80 20.92
C HIS A 150 18.80 23.69 21.25
N GLN A 151 18.65 24.84 20.59
CA GLN A 151 17.50 25.75 20.75
C GLN A 151 16.20 25.19 20.16
N HIS A 152 16.30 24.56 18.99
CA HIS A 152 15.16 24.03 18.25
C HIS A 152 15.48 22.69 17.60
N HIS A 153 14.42 21.97 17.23
CA HIS A 153 14.45 20.81 16.35
C HIS A 153 13.51 21.04 15.16
N ARG A 154 13.88 20.50 14.00
CA ARG A 154 13.06 20.44 12.81
C ARG A 154 12.38 19.09 12.69
N VAL A 155 11.05 19.11 12.71
CA VAL A 155 10.21 17.98 12.34
C VAL A 155 9.73 18.16 10.91
N ARG A 156 9.80 17.10 10.12
CA ARG A 156 9.24 17.04 8.76
C ARG A 156 8.15 15.98 8.74
N ILE A 157 6.96 16.34 8.28
CA ILE A 157 5.82 15.42 8.13
C ILE A 157 5.43 15.40 6.66
N ARG A 158 5.45 14.23 6.03
CA ARG A 158 4.95 14.03 4.68
C ARG A 158 3.58 13.38 4.75
N PHE A 159 2.59 14.02 4.15
CA PHE A 159 1.25 13.47 4.01
C PHE A 159 1.23 12.52 2.81
N GLU A 160 1.00 11.22 3.05
CA GLU A 160 1.06 10.22 1.98
C GLU A 160 -0.20 10.24 1.10
N GLU A 161 -1.32 10.75 1.63
CA GLU A 161 -2.62 10.87 0.95
C GLU A 161 -2.84 12.29 0.39
N TRP A 162 -1.76 13.05 0.17
CA TRP A 162 -1.83 14.44 -0.28
C TRP A 162 -2.52 14.60 -1.63
N ASP A 163 -2.15 13.78 -2.61
CA ASP A 163 -2.68 13.92 -3.98
C ASP A 163 -4.18 13.61 -4.02
N GLN A 164 -4.62 12.56 -3.33
CA GLN A 164 -6.05 12.27 -3.15
C GLN A 164 -6.77 13.45 -2.48
N ALA A 165 -6.20 14.01 -1.42
CA ALA A 165 -6.79 15.17 -0.76
C ALA A 165 -6.83 16.42 -1.66
N VAL A 166 -5.94 16.55 -2.65
CA VAL A 166 -6.01 17.62 -3.65
C VAL A 166 -7.15 17.39 -4.63
N GLU A 167 -7.34 16.15 -5.09
CA GLU A 167 -8.48 15.76 -5.95
C GLU A 167 -9.81 16.00 -5.24
N ASP A 168 -9.97 15.50 -4.02
CA ASP A 168 -11.18 15.67 -3.20
C ASP A 168 -11.51 17.14 -2.96
N MET A 169 -10.50 18.01 -2.92
CA MET A 169 -10.68 19.46 -2.74
C MET A 169 -11.18 20.17 -4.01
N GLY A 170 -11.03 19.54 -5.18
CA GLY A 170 -11.54 20.01 -6.45
C GLY A 170 -13.01 19.65 -6.70
N GLU A 171 -13.60 18.76 -5.90
CA GLU A 171 -15.00 18.36 -6.04
C GLU A 171 -15.98 19.46 -5.59
N ASP A 172 -17.11 19.56 -6.29
CA ASP A 172 -18.19 20.48 -5.93
C ASP A 172 -18.80 20.11 -4.57
N GLY A 173 -18.90 21.10 -3.68
CA GLY A 173 -19.43 20.88 -2.33
C GLY A 173 -18.47 20.18 -1.36
N ALA A 174 -17.19 20.03 -1.72
CA ALA A 174 -16.18 19.40 -0.87
C ALA A 174 -16.14 19.96 0.56
N ASN A 175 -16.22 19.06 1.55
CA ASN A 175 -16.05 19.43 2.95
C ASN A 175 -14.56 19.56 3.30
N LYS A 176 -13.99 20.73 2.99
CA LYS A 176 -12.57 21.06 3.15
C LYS A 176 -12.03 20.82 4.55
N ALA A 177 -12.85 21.11 5.57
CA ALA A 177 -12.48 20.90 6.97
C ALA A 177 -12.34 19.41 7.30
N ARG A 178 -13.23 18.57 6.77
CA ARG A 178 -13.15 17.11 6.91
C ARG A 178 -11.94 16.55 6.17
N ILE A 179 -11.72 16.95 4.91
CA ILE A 179 -10.57 16.50 4.10
C ILE A 179 -9.26 16.78 4.82
N ALA A 180 -9.05 18.02 5.29
CA ALA A 180 -7.81 18.36 6.00
C ALA A 180 -7.66 17.62 7.34
N ALA A 181 -8.76 17.38 8.07
CA ALA A 181 -8.73 16.62 9.31
C ALA A 181 -8.43 15.13 9.06
N ASP A 182 -9.01 14.55 8.02
CA ASP A 182 -8.79 13.17 7.63
C ASP A 182 -7.34 12.99 7.15
N LEU A 183 -6.81 13.91 6.35
CA LEU A 183 -5.40 13.93 5.93
C LEU A 183 -4.42 14.01 7.12
N CYS A 184 -4.72 14.85 8.13
CA CYS A 184 -3.87 15.01 9.32
C CYS A 184 -3.95 13.82 10.29
N LYS A 185 -5.02 13.01 10.23
CA LYS A 185 -5.17 11.76 10.99
C LYS A 185 -4.66 10.54 10.23
N GLY A 186 -4.69 10.63 8.90
CA GLY A 186 -4.34 9.62 7.93
C GLY A 186 -2.86 9.29 7.92
N ARG A 187 -2.39 8.70 6.83
CA ARG A 187 -1.03 8.15 6.77
C ARG A 187 0.00 9.26 6.58
N VAL A 188 0.94 9.33 7.52
CA VAL A 188 2.07 10.26 7.43
C VAL A 188 3.40 9.53 7.54
N SER A 189 4.39 9.98 6.78
CA SER A 189 5.79 9.69 7.09
C SER A 189 6.38 10.87 7.84
N PHE A 190 7.36 10.62 8.71
CA PHE A 190 8.02 11.71 9.41
C PHE A 190 9.53 11.55 9.53
N ASP A 191 10.15 12.67 9.92
CA ASP A 191 11.56 12.76 10.27
C ASP A 191 11.78 13.85 11.32
N CYS A 192 12.71 13.63 12.24
CA CYS A 192 13.15 14.63 13.21
C CYS A 192 14.67 14.62 13.34
N ASP A 193 15.31 15.78 13.35
CA ASP A 193 16.77 15.92 13.51
C ASP A 193 17.29 15.52 14.91
N CYS A 194 16.43 15.44 15.92
CA CYS A 194 16.85 15.19 17.30
C CYS A 194 17.53 13.83 17.49
N GLY A 195 18.47 13.74 18.43
CA GLY A 195 19.24 12.52 18.68
C GLY A 195 18.37 11.29 19.01
N ARG A 196 17.25 11.49 19.73
CA ARG A 196 16.33 10.39 20.05
C ARG A 196 15.71 9.80 18.78
N HIS A 197 15.25 10.62 17.83
CA HIS A 197 14.77 10.10 16.56
C HIS A 197 15.90 9.48 15.72
N GLN A 198 17.02 10.19 15.55
CA GLN A 198 18.14 9.72 14.70
C GLN A 198 18.69 8.37 15.14
N TYR A 199 18.86 8.15 16.44
CA TYR A 199 19.56 6.98 16.97
C TYR A 199 18.66 5.88 17.55
N TRP A 200 17.38 6.17 17.85
CA TRP A 200 16.44 5.16 18.34
C TRP A 200 15.39 4.78 17.31
N TYR A 201 14.79 5.78 16.64
CA TYR A 201 13.54 5.58 15.89
C TYR A 201 13.71 5.62 14.37
N ARG A 202 14.78 6.21 13.81
CA ARG A 202 14.94 6.31 12.35
C ARG A 202 15.00 4.94 11.67
N TYR A 203 15.70 3.98 12.28
CA TYR A 203 15.74 2.60 11.80
C TYR A 203 14.33 1.99 11.77
N MET A 204 13.56 2.19 12.84
CA MET A 204 12.19 1.70 12.99
C MET A 204 11.26 2.33 11.94
N ALA A 205 11.37 3.64 11.74
CA ALA A 205 10.65 4.36 10.70
C ALA A 205 10.98 3.87 9.29
N THR A 206 12.25 3.51 9.05
CA THR A 206 12.67 2.92 7.79
C THR A 206 12.08 1.52 7.61
N ALA A 207 12.13 0.69 8.65
CA ALA A 207 11.61 -0.68 8.63
C ALA A 207 10.08 -0.75 8.51
N GLY A 208 9.37 0.18 9.13
CA GLY A 208 7.90 0.29 9.07
C GLY A 208 7.37 1.12 7.90
N ASN A 209 8.24 1.58 7.00
CA ASN A 209 7.89 2.38 5.82
C ASN A 209 7.21 3.75 6.12
N TYR A 210 7.53 4.38 7.25
CA TYR A 210 7.02 5.70 7.64
C TYR A 210 8.13 6.76 7.83
N ALA A 211 9.32 6.53 7.27
CA ALA A 211 10.42 7.49 7.30
C ALA A 211 10.36 8.47 6.12
N VAL A 212 10.49 9.77 6.39
CA VAL A 212 10.78 10.75 5.33
C VAL A 212 12.23 10.59 4.87
N ALA A 213 12.38 10.02 3.68
CA ALA A 213 13.67 9.87 3.02
C ALA A 213 14.00 11.12 2.16
N PRO A 214 15.30 11.44 1.96
CA PRO A 214 16.48 10.87 2.62
C PRO A 214 16.77 11.49 4.01
N PRO A 215 17.51 10.80 4.91
CA PRO A 215 18.08 9.45 4.76
C PRO A 215 17.21 8.32 5.36
N LYS A 216 17.24 7.15 4.72
CA LYS A 216 16.82 5.88 5.33
C LYS A 216 17.95 5.34 6.22
N GLU A 217 17.61 4.65 7.30
CA GLU A 217 18.56 4.03 8.21
C GLU A 217 18.39 2.51 8.20
N TYR A 218 19.45 1.81 7.80
CA TYR A 218 19.46 0.35 7.72
C TYR A 218 20.29 -0.28 8.84
N ALA A 219 21.10 0.49 9.55
CA ALA A 219 21.85 -0.05 10.68
C ALA A 219 20.98 -0.08 11.94
N PHE A 220 20.91 -1.27 12.51
CA PHE A 220 20.14 -1.58 13.69
C PHE A 220 20.66 -0.80 14.92
N PRO A 221 19.76 -0.22 15.74
CA PRO A 221 20.12 0.64 16.88
C PRO A 221 20.56 -0.15 18.12
N LYS A 222 21.52 -1.08 17.96
CA LYS A 222 21.92 -2.10 18.96
C LYS A 222 22.30 -1.59 20.35
N ILE A 223 22.74 -0.33 20.47
CA ILE A 223 23.11 0.29 21.76
C ILE A 223 21.94 1.08 22.35
N ARG A 224 21.23 1.82 21.50
CA ARG A 224 20.27 2.84 21.94
C ARG A 224 18.87 2.26 22.10
N ASN A 225 18.44 1.39 21.21
CA ASN A 225 17.13 0.74 21.22
C ASN A 225 17.22 -0.73 20.77
N PRO A 226 17.89 -1.61 21.54
CA PRO A 226 18.08 -3.02 21.16
C PRO A 226 16.76 -3.77 20.94
N ASP A 227 15.72 -3.43 21.69
CA ASP A 227 14.43 -4.13 21.65
C ASP A 227 13.42 -3.51 20.67
N LEU A 228 13.81 -2.43 19.97
CA LEU A 228 12.93 -1.68 19.06
C LEU A 228 11.60 -1.28 19.71
N THR A 229 11.67 -0.69 20.90
CA THR A 229 10.50 -0.16 21.63
C THR A 229 10.17 1.26 21.16
N GLY A 230 8.89 1.66 21.29
CA GLY A 230 8.40 2.99 20.88
C GLY A 230 8.28 3.17 19.37
N VAL A 231 7.86 4.35 18.91
CA VAL A 231 7.74 4.65 17.47
C VAL A 231 8.22 6.07 17.16
N ALA A 232 7.98 7.02 18.05
CA ALA A 232 8.33 8.42 17.85
C ALA A 232 8.93 9.09 19.08
N CYS A 233 9.73 10.12 18.81
CA CYS A 233 10.23 11.02 19.84
C CYS A 233 9.18 12.06 20.23
N LYS A 234 9.38 12.69 21.40
CA LYS A 234 8.53 13.77 21.92
C LYS A 234 8.22 14.89 20.91
N HIS A 235 9.17 15.27 20.04
CA HIS A 235 8.98 16.34 19.05
C HIS A 235 7.97 15.97 17.97
N VAL A 236 8.03 14.72 17.47
CA VAL A 236 7.10 14.21 16.45
C VAL A 236 5.72 14.05 17.05
N LEU A 237 5.62 13.48 18.26
CA LEU A 237 4.35 13.32 18.96
C LEU A 237 3.66 14.67 19.19
N HIS A 238 4.39 15.63 19.76
CA HIS A 238 3.88 16.98 19.97
C HIS A 238 3.41 17.60 18.63
N THR A 239 4.24 17.53 17.60
CA THR A 239 3.89 18.04 16.25
C THR A 239 2.62 17.41 15.69
N MET A 240 2.48 16.09 15.78
CA MET A 240 1.32 15.37 15.25
C MET A 240 0.04 15.67 16.03
N THR A 241 0.13 15.90 17.34
CA THR A 241 -1.00 16.40 18.14
C THR A 241 -1.40 17.81 17.72
N ARG A 242 -0.44 18.68 17.37
CA ARG A 242 -0.75 20.02 16.84
C ARG A 242 -1.43 19.98 15.49
N PHE A 243 -1.10 19.01 14.64
CA PHE A 243 -1.80 18.76 13.39
C PHE A 243 -3.27 18.37 13.55
N GLN A 244 -3.73 17.99 14.76
CA GLN A 244 -5.16 17.74 15.01
C GLN A 244 -5.97 19.01 15.28
N SER A 245 -5.32 20.19 15.30
CA SER A 245 -5.97 21.46 15.61
C SER A 245 -6.55 22.14 14.38
N SER A 246 -7.72 22.76 14.54
CA SER A 246 -8.39 23.51 13.47
C SER A 246 -7.54 24.63 12.88
N THR A 247 -6.68 25.27 13.68
CA THR A 247 -5.76 26.32 13.19
C THR A 247 -4.77 25.76 12.18
N TRP A 248 -4.19 24.59 12.45
CA TRP A 248 -3.24 23.96 11.52
C TRP A 248 -3.98 23.35 10.32
N HIS A 249 -5.19 22.81 10.51
CA HIS A 249 -6.05 22.39 9.40
C HIS A 249 -6.31 23.53 8.41
N ARG A 250 -6.59 24.76 8.88
CA ARG A 250 -6.78 25.92 7.99
C ARG A 250 -5.57 26.19 7.09
N ALA A 251 -4.35 26.06 7.62
CA ALA A 251 -3.15 26.21 6.81
C ALA A 251 -2.98 25.07 5.78
N ILE A 252 -3.39 23.85 6.12
CA ILE A 252 -3.44 22.72 5.20
C ILE A 252 -4.50 22.93 4.12
N ILE A 253 -5.72 23.35 4.47
CA ILE A 253 -6.81 23.68 3.54
C ILE A 253 -6.31 24.68 2.50
N ASN A 254 -5.75 25.81 2.92
CA ASN A 254 -5.24 26.83 2.00
C ASN A 254 -4.15 26.28 1.07
N SER A 255 -3.34 25.34 1.56
CA SER A 255 -2.27 24.72 0.76
C SER A 255 -2.82 23.71 -0.24
N LEU A 256 -3.85 22.94 0.13
CA LEU A 256 -4.56 22.02 -0.76
C LEU A 256 -5.35 22.77 -1.83
N GLU A 257 -6.09 23.83 -1.47
CA GLU A 257 -6.80 24.66 -2.43
C GLU A 257 -5.86 25.30 -3.44
N LYS A 258 -4.70 25.79 -2.97
CA LYS A 258 -3.68 26.33 -3.85
C LYS A 258 -3.17 25.25 -4.81
N ALA A 259 -2.95 24.03 -4.32
CA ALA A 259 -2.50 22.91 -5.16
C ALA A 259 -3.57 22.50 -6.19
N ALA A 260 -4.84 22.42 -5.79
CA ALA A 260 -5.96 22.06 -6.67
C ALA A 260 -6.17 23.06 -7.81
N LYS A 261 -5.89 24.34 -7.58
CA LYS A 261 -6.01 25.41 -8.59
C LYS A 261 -4.75 25.59 -9.45
N GLN A 262 -3.64 24.95 -9.12
CA GLN A 262 -2.34 25.26 -9.71
C GLN A 262 -2.19 24.62 -11.09
N VAL A 263 -1.86 25.43 -12.11
CA VAL A 263 -1.44 24.94 -13.43
C VAL A 263 0.08 24.78 -13.47
N ALA A 264 0.59 23.71 -12.86
CA ALA A 264 1.99 23.28 -12.94
C ALA A 264 2.13 21.84 -12.40
N PHE A 265 3.30 21.23 -12.56
CA PHE A 265 3.59 19.95 -11.91
C PHE A 265 3.37 20.03 -10.39
N GLY A 266 2.67 19.03 -9.86
CA GLY A 266 2.31 18.96 -8.44
C GLY A 266 3.52 19.01 -7.51
N ASP A 267 4.70 18.60 -7.97
CA ASP A 267 5.96 18.56 -7.23
C ASP A 267 6.95 19.68 -7.59
N ASP A 268 6.54 20.69 -8.39
CA ASP A 268 7.39 21.84 -8.68
C ASP A 268 7.70 22.61 -7.40
N LYS A 269 8.93 22.43 -6.90
CA LYS A 269 9.41 23.02 -5.65
C LYS A 269 9.27 24.54 -5.62
N ARG A 270 9.39 25.23 -6.75
CA ARG A 270 9.31 26.71 -6.80
C ARG A 270 7.88 27.19 -6.57
N LYS A 271 6.89 26.43 -7.02
CA LYS A 271 5.46 26.78 -6.91
C LYS A 271 4.81 26.24 -5.64
N THR A 272 5.25 25.07 -5.19
CA THR A 272 4.66 24.30 -4.09
C THR A 272 5.31 24.56 -2.73
N THR A 273 6.49 25.21 -2.69
CA THR A 273 7.11 25.62 -1.43
C THR A 273 6.51 26.91 -0.93
N THR A 274 5.83 26.85 0.21
CA THR A 274 5.24 28.01 0.89
C THR A 274 5.73 28.04 2.33
N PHE A 275 6.38 29.14 2.72
CA PHE A 275 6.68 29.44 4.12
C PHE A 275 5.72 30.50 4.62
N PHE A 276 5.07 30.25 5.76
CA PHE A 276 4.08 31.15 6.31
C PHE A 276 4.73 32.41 6.86
N LYS A 277 4.03 33.55 6.73
CA LYS A 277 4.48 34.88 7.18
C LYS A 277 3.31 35.64 7.81
N GLY A 278 3.62 36.75 8.49
CA GLY A 278 2.62 37.67 9.04
C GLY A 278 1.66 37.01 10.03
N GLU A 279 0.38 37.37 9.95
CA GLU A 279 -0.66 36.90 10.87
C GLU A 279 -0.88 35.38 10.84
N ILE A 280 -0.73 34.74 9.69
CA ILE A 280 -0.82 33.27 9.58
C ILE A 280 0.30 32.62 10.40
N ALA A 281 1.54 33.10 10.29
CA ALA A 281 2.66 32.58 11.06
C ALA A 281 2.46 32.77 12.57
N LYS A 282 1.97 33.94 13.00
CA LYS A 282 1.63 34.21 14.40
C LYS A 282 0.55 33.26 14.91
N ALA A 283 -0.53 33.05 14.15
CA ALA A 283 -1.61 32.13 14.51
C ALA A 283 -1.12 30.67 14.63
N LEU A 284 -0.23 30.25 13.72
CA LEU A 284 0.37 28.90 13.74
C LEU A 284 1.38 28.68 14.86
N ALA A 285 1.99 29.75 15.37
CA ALA A 285 2.91 29.73 16.50
C ALA A 285 2.22 29.71 17.87
N ARG A 286 0.95 30.13 17.97
CA ARG A 286 0.19 30.12 19.23
C ARG A 286 0.07 28.70 19.76
N ASN A 287 0.56 28.46 20.98
CA ASN A 287 0.46 27.13 21.57
C ASN A 287 -0.90 26.87 22.18
N ARG A 288 -1.44 25.67 21.94
CA ARG A 288 -2.68 25.19 22.55
C ARG A 288 -2.36 24.21 23.67
N THR A 289 -3.26 24.12 24.63
CA THR A 289 -3.22 23.18 25.77
C THR A 289 -3.57 21.74 25.39
N THR A 290 -3.86 21.46 24.11
CA THR A 290 -4.20 20.13 23.63
C THR A 290 -3.05 19.16 23.87
N THR A 291 -3.31 18.12 24.67
CA THR A 291 -2.36 17.07 24.99
C THR A 291 -2.64 15.78 24.22
N THR A 292 -1.59 15.02 23.97
CA THR A 292 -1.64 13.66 23.42
C THR A 292 -2.29 12.72 24.44
N ASP A 293 -3.42 12.11 24.08
CA ASP A 293 -4.09 11.07 24.89
C ASP A 293 -3.81 9.69 24.31
N GLN A 294 -3.00 8.90 25.03
CA GLN A 294 -2.61 7.56 24.60
C GLN A 294 -3.76 6.56 24.67
N ALA A 295 -4.62 6.64 25.68
CA ALA A 295 -5.72 5.70 25.86
C ALA A 295 -6.81 5.91 24.79
N LYS A 296 -7.08 7.16 24.42
CA LYS A 296 -7.96 7.47 23.29
C LYS A 296 -7.38 6.96 21.98
N ALA A 297 -6.12 7.25 21.69
CA ALA A 297 -5.47 6.81 20.45
C ALA A 297 -5.38 5.28 20.34
N ALA A 298 -5.13 4.57 21.45
CA ALA A 298 -5.12 3.11 21.49
C ALA A 298 -6.49 2.53 21.12
N ARG A 299 -7.58 3.08 21.67
CA ARG A 299 -8.96 2.69 21.35
C ARG A 299 -9.29 2.95 19.87
N GLU A 300 -8.90 4.10 19.34
CA GLU A 300 -9.08 4.42 17.92
C GLU A 300 -8.30 3.49 17.00
N PHE A 301 -7.06 3.16 17.37
CA PHE A 301 -6.22 2.24 16.61
C PHE A 301 -6.74 0.80 16.65
N GLU A 302 -7.26 0.35 17.79
CA GLU A 302 -7.92 -0.96 17.90
C GLU A 302 -9.17 -1.05 17.02
N ARG A 303 -10.00 0.00 17.02
CA ARG A 303 -11.16 0.10 16.12
C ARG A 303 -10.73 0.06 14.65
N TYR A 304 -9.67 0.77 14.29
CA TYR A 304 -9.11 0.74 12.93
C TYR A 304 -8.65 -0.67 12.53
N GLN A 305 -7.92 -1.38 13.40
CA GLN A 305 -7.50 -2.76 13.15
C GLN A 305 -8.70 -3.68 12.96
N LYS A 306 -9.70 -3.63 13.86
CA LYS A 306 -10.94 -4.41 13.74
C LYS A 306 -11.67 -4.13 12.43
N ALA A 307 -11.74 -2.87 11.99
CA ALA A 307 -12.35 -2.50 10.73
C ALA A 307 -11.58 -3.03 9.52
N GLN A 308 -10.24 -2.97 9.55
CA GLN A 308 -9.39 -3.56 8.50
C GLN A 308 -9.55 -5.07 8.44
N ASP A 309 -9.54 -5.77 9.58
CA ASP A 309 -9.74 -7.22 9.62
C ASP A 309 -11.12 -7.62 9.11
N ALA A 310 -12.15 -6.84 9.44
CA ALA A 310 -13.50 -7.05 8.93
C ALA A 310 -13.58 -6.81 7.41
N LEU A 311 -12.91 -5.78 6.90
CA LEU A 311 -12.83 -5.50 5.47
C LEU A 311 -12.08 -6.61 4.74
N ASP A 312 -10.93 -7.04 5.25
CA ASP A 312 -10.15 -8.15 4.68
C ASP A 312 -10.96 -9.44 4.66
N LYS A 313 -11.75 -9.72 5.71
CA LYS A 313 -12.70 -10.84 5.72
C LYS A 313 -13.76 -10.70 4.64
N LYS A 314 -14.34 -9.50 4.45
CA LYS A 314 -15.31 -9.22 3.38
C LYS A 314 -14.70 -9.33 1.97
N LEU A 315 -13.48 -8.85 1.77
CA LEU A 315 -12.78 -8.93 0.49
C LEU A 315 -12.37 -10.37 0.14
N LYS A 316 -12.03 -11.19 1.14
CA LYS A 316 -11.70 -12.61 0.96
C LYS A 316 -12.94 -13.50 0.88
N SER A 317 -14.09 -13.07 1.42
CA SER A 317 -15.33 -13.81 1.25
C SER A 317 -15.74 -13.76 -0.23
N PRO A 318 -16.10 -14.90 -0.86
CA PRO A 318 -16.74 -14.89 -2.17
C PRO A 318 -17.97 -13.98 -2.06
N SER A 319 -18.01 -12.90 -2.83
CA SER A 319 -19.20 -12.06 -2.81
C SER A 319 -20.39 -12.90 -3.25
N GLN A 320 -21.55 -12.72 -2.63
CA GLN A 320 -22.78 -13.40 -3.06
C GLN A 320 -23.05 -13.19 -4.57
N ALA A 321 -22.61 -12.06 -5.13
CA ALA A 321 -22.62 -11.80 -6.56
C ALA A 321 -21.66 -12.71 -7.35
N THR A 322 -20.41 -12.89 -6.90
CA THR A 322 -19.45 -13.80 -7.54
C THR A 322 -19.88 -15.26 -7.48
N ASP A 323 -20.48 -15.71 -6.37
CA ASP A 323 -21.02 -17.07 -6.27
C ASP A 323 -22.27 -17.27 -7.13
N LYS A 324 -23.16 -16.27 -7.20
CA LYS A 324 -24.33 -16.31 -8.09
C LYS A 324 -23.91 -16.36 -9.56
N VAL A 325 -22.94 -15.54 -9.96
CA VAL A 325 -22.36 -15.54 -11.32
C VAL A 325 -21.67 -16.88 -11.63
N ARG A 326 -20.89 -17.43 -10.69
CA ARG A 326 -20.23 -18.74 -10.86
C ARG A 326 -21.24 -19.88 -10.98
N ARG A 327 -22.33 -19.84 -10.21
CA ARG A 327 -23.43 -20.82 -10.29
C ARG A 327 -24.22 -20.70 -11.59
N LEU A 328 -24.45 -19.49 -12.08
CA LEU A 328 -25.07 -19.23 -13.38
C LEU A 328 -24.18 -19.70 -14.54
N LEU A 329 -22.88 -19.40 -14.51
CA LEU A 329 -21.89 -19.90 -15.46
C LEU A 329 -21.80 -21.42 -15.47
N LYS A 330 -21.80 -22.06 -14.29
CA LYS A 330 -21.82 -23.53 -14.19
C LYS A 330 -23.08 -24.09 -14.84
N LYS A 331 -24.27 -23.56 -14.50
CA LYS A 331 -25.55 -23.98 -15.12
C LYS A 331 -25.57 -23.77 -16.63
N ALA A 332 -25.08 -22.62 -17.12
CA ALA A 332 -24.99 -22.32 -18.54
C ALA A 332 -24.07 -23.30 -19.26
N ARG A 333 -22.90 -23.62 -18.67
CA ARG A 333 -21.95 -24.61 -19.22
C ARG A 333 -22.53 -26.02 -19.25
N THR A 334 -23.22 -26.47 -18.21
CA THR A 334 -23.89 -27.79 -18.23
C THR A 334 -24.97 -27.86 -19.31
N LYS A 335 -25.74 -26.77 -19.49
CA LYS A 335 -26.79 -26.70 -20.51
C LYS A 335 -26.22 -26.67 -21.93
N ALA A 336 -25.10 -25.95 -22.14
CA ALA A 336 -24.37 -25.94 -23.40
C ALA A 336 -23.81 -27.32 -23.75
N ASN A 337 -23.11 -27.97 -22.81
CA ASN A 337 -22.57 -29.32 -23.01
C ASN A 337 -23.67 -30.35 -23.31
N LYS A 338 -24.83 -30.24 -22.65
CA LYS A 338 -25.98 -31.13 -22.93
C LYS A 338 -26.52 -30.93 -24.35
N LYS A 339 -26.70 -29.67 -24.78
CA LYS A 339 -27.11 -29.36 -26.16
C LYS A 339 -26.10 -29.83 -27.19
N GLU A 340 -24.81 -29.71 -26.90
CA GLU A 340 -23.75 -30.17 -27.80
C GLU A 340 -23.76 -31.70 -27.94
N ALA A 341 -23.94 -32.42 -26.83
CA ALA A 341 -24.11 -33.88 -26.86
C ALA A 341 -25.38 -34.31 -27.62
N GLU A 342 -26.50 -33.61 -27.43
CA GLU A 342 -27.75 -33.83 -28.19
C GLU A 342 -27.55 -33.58 -29.69
N LEU A 343 -26.84 -32.51 -30.06
CA LEU A 343 -26.52 -32.18 -31.45
C LEU A 343 -25.60 -33.23 -32.09
N GLN A 344 -24.59 -33.71 -31.37
CA GLN A 344 -23.72 -34.78 -31.85
C GLN A 344 -24.49 -36.09 -32.04
N ALA A 345 -25.36 -36.45 -31.08
CA ALA A 345 -26.22 -37.62 -31.21
C ALA A 345 -27.19 -37.50 -32.40
N ALA A 346 -27.74 -36.31 -32.65
CA ALA A 346 -28.60 -36.06 -33.81
C ALA A 346 -27.83 -36.19 -35.13
N LYS A 347 -26.63 -35.60 -35.23
CA LYS A 347 -25.76 -35.74 -36.42
C LYS A 347 -25.36 -37.20 -36.67
N ALA A 348 -25.03 -37.95 -35.62
CA ALA A 348 -24.71 -39.37 -35.74
C ALA A 348 -25.91 -40.19 -36.25
N ARG A 349 -27.12 -39.90 -35.76
CA ARG A 349 -28.37 -40.53 -36.26
C ARG A 349 -28.65 -40.17 -37.71
N GLU A 350 -28.44 -38.91 -38.10
CA GLU A 350 -28.63 -38.46 -39.48
C GLU A 350 -27.62 -39.12 -40.43
N GLU A 351 -26.35 -39.21 -40.03
CA GLU A 351 -25.31 -39.89 -40.82
C GLU A 351 -25.60 -41.38 -40.96
N GLN A 352 -26.07 -42.03 -39.88
CA GLN A 352 -26.49 -43.43 -39.92
C GLN A 352 -27.68 -43.64 -40.86
N ALA A 353 -28.73 -42.80 -40.76
CA ALA A 353 -29.87 -42.85 -41.66
C ALA A 353 -29.47 -42.63 -43.12
N ARG A 354 -28.49 -41.74 -43.39
CA ARG A 354 -27.95 -41.51 -44.74
C ARG A 354 -27.19 -42.72 -45.27
N LYS A 355 -26.40 -43.41 -44.42
CA LYS A 355 -25.71 -44.65 -44.77
C LYS A 355 -26.70 -45.78 -45.08
N GLU A 356 -27.73 -45.93 -44.25
CA GLU A 356 -28.80 -46.91 -44.46
C GLU A 356 -29.59 -46.63 -45.76
N ALA A 357 -29.94 -45.37 -46.02
CA ALA A 357 -30.61 -44.97 -47.26
C ALA A 357 -29.73 -45.21 -48.51
N ALA A 358 -28.43 -44.94 -48.43
CA ALA A 358 -27.49 -45.22 -49.52
C ALA A 358 -27.34 -46.73 -49.77
N ALA A 359 -27.26 -47.54 -48.71
CA ALA A 359 -27.24 -49.00 -48.82
C ALA A 359 -28.52 -49.53 -49.46
N LEU A 360 -29.70 -49.04 -49.02
CA LEU A 360 -30.99 -49.41 -49.60
C LEU A 360 -31.10 -49.01 -51.07
N LYS A 361 -30.58 -47.84 -51.46
CA LYS A 361 -30.53 -47.42 -52.86
C LYS A 361 -29.70 -48.39 -53.70
N LYS A 362 -28.54 -48.82 -53.19
CA LYS A 362 -27.66 -49.77 -53.88
C LYS A 362 -28.31 -51.16 -54.04
N THR A 363 -29.03 -51.64 -53.02
CA THR A 363 -29.74 -52.93 -53.12
C THR A 363 -30.91 -52.86 -54.09
N LEU A 364 -31.71 -51.79 -54.07
CA LEU A 364 -32.80 -51.57 -55.03
C LEU A 364 -32.28 -51.46 -56.47
N GLN A 365 -31.13 -50.82 -56.67
CA GLN A 365 -30.51 -50.71 -57.99
C GLN A 365 -30.01 -52.08 -58.50
N ALA A 366 -29.38 -52.89 -57.64
CA ALA A 366 -29.01 -54.26 -58.00
C ALA A 366 -30.23 -55.14 -58.31
N GLN A 367 -31.33 -54.99 -57.56
CA GLN A 367 -32.59 -55.67 -57.85
C GLN A 367 -33.19 -55.23 -59.19
N ALA A 368 -33.15 -53.94 -59.50
CA ALA A 368 -33.58 -53.41 -60.79
C ALA A 368 -32.75 -53.99 -61.93
N ASP A 369 -31.43 -53.99 -61.80
CA ASP A 369 -30.52 -54.54 -62.83
C ASP A 369 -30.75 -56.04 -63.06
N ASN A 370 -31.01 -56.80 -61.99
CA ASN A 370 -31.33 -58.23 -62.08
C ASN A 370 -32.69 -58.48 -62.75
N LEU A 371 -33.72 -57.70 -62.42
CA LEU A 371 -35.03 -57.78 -63.05
C LEU A 371 -34.96 -57.40 -64.53
N ILE A 372 -34.22 -56.36 -64.88
CA ILE A 372 -34.01 -55.93 -66.27
C ILE A 372 -33.32 -57.06 -67.06
N LYS A 373 -32.26 -57.66 -66.51
CA LYS A 373 -31.58 -58.81 -67.14
C LYS A 373 -32.52 -60.01 -67.32
N PHE A 374 -33.36 -60.30 -66.32
CA PHE A 374 -34.36 -61.35 -66.40
C PHE A 374 -35.36 -61.10 -67.54
N PHE A 375 -35.97 -59.91 -67.62
CA PHE A 375 -36.94 -59.59 -68.68
C PHE A 375 -36.30 -59.53 -70.08
N MET A 376 -35.06 -59.05 -70.19
CA MET A 376 -34.30 -59.12 -71.45
C MET A 376 -34.03 -60.56 -71.88
N SER A 377 -33.77 -61.48 -70.93
CA SER A 377 -33.61 -62.91 -71.24
C SER A 377 -34.91 -63.60 -71.71
N GLN A 378 -36.06 -63.00 -71.42
CA GLN A 378 -37.39 -63.44 -71.85
C GLN A 378 -37.79 -62.82 -73.21
N GLY A 379 -36.88 -62.14 -73.90
CA GLY A 379 -37.09 -61.60 -75.25
C GLY A 379 -37.64 -60.17 -75.30
N MET A 380 -37.72 -59.45 -74.18
CA MET A 380 -38.11 -58.03 -74.18
C MET A 380 -36.95 -57.12 -74.60
N ASP A 381 -37.26 -56.06 -75.35
CA ASP A 381 -36.29 -54.99 -75.59
C ASP A 381 -35.92 -54.25 -74.30
N LYS A 382 -34.78 -53.57 -74.31
CA LYS A 382 -34.22 -52.91 -73.12
C LYS A 382 -35.15 -51.82 -72.54
N ALA A 383 -35.92 -51.13 -73.38
CA ALA A 383 -36.82 -50.07 -72.94
C ALA A 383 -38.06 -50.66 -72.25
N ALA A 384 -38.66 -51.70 -72.82
CA ALA A 384 -39.77 -52.46 -72.26
C ALA A 384 -39.38 -53.16 -70.95
N ALA A 385 -38.23 -53.83 -70.90
CA ALA A 385 -37.71 -54.49 -69.71
C ALA A 385 -37.47 -53.51 -68.54
N THR A 386 -36.98 -52.30 -68.83
CA THR A 386 -36.77 -51.25 -67.83
C THR A 386 -38.09 -50.71 -67.29
N ALA A 387 -39.10 -50.53 -68.15
CA ALA A 387 -40.43 -50.09 -67.73
C ALA A 387 -41.12 -51.13 -66.82
N GLN A 388 -41.02 -52.43 -67.18
CA GLN A 388 -41.58 -53.54 -66.41
C GLN A 388 -40.92 -53.68 -65.03
N ALA A 389 -39.58 -53.66 -64.98
CA ALA A 389 -38.82 -53.73 -63.73
C ALA A 389 -39.15 -52.55 -62.79
N LYS A 390 -39.32 -51.34 -63.34
CA LYS A 390 -39.70 -50.15 -62.58
C LYS A 390 -41.11 -50.27 -61.99
N ALA A 391 -42.07 -50.81 -62.74
CA ALA A 391 -43.44 -51.02 -62.26
C ALA A 391 -43.48 -52.01 -61.08
N ILE A 392 -42.75 -53.13 -61.17
CA ILE A 392 -42.70 -54.15 -60.12
C ILE A 392 -42.05 -53.60 -58.85
N LEU A 393 -40.90 -52.92 -58.97
CA LEU A 393 -40.23 -52.31 -57.83
C LEU A 393 -41.08 -51.21 -57.18
N GLN A 394 -41.82 -50.43 -57.98
CA GLN A 394 -42.71 -49.40 -57.46
C GLN A 394 -43.86 -50.00 -56.64
N THR A 395 -44.45 -51.11 -57.09
CA THR A 395 -45.48 -51.84 -56.34
C THR A 395 -44.93 -52.39 -55.03
N GLN A 396 -43.75 -53.01 -55.04
CA GLN A 396 -43.09 -53.52 -53.83
C GLN A 396 -42.76 -52.41 -52.83
N ILE A 397 -42.27 -51.26 -53.30
CA ILE A 397 -42.00 -50.09 -52.44
C ILE A 397 -43.30 -49.56 -51.82
N ASN A 398 -44.39 -49.50 -52.59
CA ASN A 398 -45.68 -49.03 -52.12
C ASN A 398 -46.31 -49.98 -51.07
N GLU A 399 -46.18 -51.29 -51.25
CA GLU A 399 -46.62 -52.29 -50.26
C GLU A 399 -45.79 -52.25 -48.98
N ALA A 400 -44.47 -52.09 -49.10
CA ALA A 400 -43.59 -51.96 -47.94
C ALA A 400 -43.87 -50.69 -47.12
N ARG A 401 -44.27 -49.60 -47.78
CA ARG A 401 -44.71 -48.35 -47.10
C ARG A 401 -46.02 -48.53 -46.34
N LYS A 402 -46.99 -49.28 -46.89
CA LYS A 402 -48.27 -49.57 -46.22
C LYS A 402 -48.13 -50.45 -44.96
N ARG A 403 -47.03 -51.21 -44.83
CA ARG A 403 -46.76 -52.08 -43.66
C ARG A 403 -45.99 -51.40 -42.52
N LYS A 404 -45.45 -50.19 -42.74
CA LYS A 404 -44.61 -49.46 -41.78
C LYS A 404 -45.21 -48.14 -41.26
N GLY A 405 -46.33 -47.68 -41.82
CA GLY A 405 -47.20 -46.66 -41.21
C GLY A 405 -48.26 -47.37 -40.38
#